data_AF-A0A8S9HKM7-F1
#
_entry.id   AF-A0A8S9HKM7-F1
#
_cell.length_a   1.000
_cell.length_b   1.000
_cell.length_c   1.000
_cell.angle_alpha   90.00
_cell.angle_beta   90.00
_cell.angle_gamma   90.00
#
_symmetry.space_group_name_H-M   'P 1'
#
loop_
_entity.id
_entity.type
_entity.pdbx_description
1 polymer ?
#
loop_
_entity_poly.entity_id
_entity_poly.type
_entity_poly.pdbx_seq_one_letter_code
_entity_poly.pdbx_strand_id
1 'polypeptide(L)'
;MTVDEHNEPFDDAQRVAKLQKQVDGMQSQITEMNRTREATGENPNPSSEVQSLKEKLDEHSKKLEQGAEKLSQLQSENTVLRDQNQARSRQATRSVVSTPRATHKGAENPQVHNLEESDSEPESDKEMPEKISVTESSMTAYLETMFSKRFAMQSIVECLAGVAPPICRSKPNSYADTPFVEGIASVEMPRKFSSRVPQNDG
;
A
#
# COMPACT_ATOMS: atom_id res chain seq x y z
N MET A 1 100.05 10.62 -0.41
CA MET A 1 98.82 10.36 0.35
C MET A 1 97.78 9.88 -0.64
N THR A 2 97.56 8.57 -0.69
CA THR A 2 96.56 7.91 -1.53
C THR A 2 95.27 7.83 -0.73
N VAL A 3 94.25 8.57 -1.16
CA VAL A 3 92.92 8.52 -0.56
C VAL A 3 92.22 7.32 -1.17
N ASP A 4 91.94 6.35 -0.32
CA ASP A 4 91.27 5.09 -0.63
C ASP A 4 89.76 5.38 -0.82
N GLU A 5 89.32 5.49 -2.06
CA GLU A 5 87.91 5.58 -2.43
C GLU A 5 87.33 4.16 -2.60
N HIS A 6 87.00 3.53 -1.48
CA HIS A 6 86.12 2.36 -1.45
C HIS A 6 84.68 2.82 -1.26
N ASN A 7 84.03 3.16 -2.37
CA ASN A 7 82.57 3.27 -2.43
C ASN A 7 82.00 1.85 -2.59
N GLU A 8 81.39 1.31 -1.53
CA GLU A 8 80.99 -0.10 -1.45
C GLU A 8 79.87 -0.48 -2.45
N PRO A 9 80.12 -1.38 -3.41
CA PRO A 9 79.09 -1.87 -4.35
C PRO A 9 78.12 -2.88 -3.71
N PHE A 10 78.44 -3.40 -2.52
CA PHE A 10 77.77 -4.53 -1.90
C PHE A 10 76.40 -4.15 -1.32
N ASP A 11 76.28 -2.93 -0.79
CA ASP A 11 75.05 -2.43 -0.16
C ASP A 11 73.97 -2.10 -1.22
N ASP A 12 74.38 -1.56 -2.39
CA ASP A 12 73.47 -1.29 -3.49
C ASP A 12 72.88 -2.56 -4.11
N ALA A 13 73.68 -3.61 -4.30
CA ALA A 13 73.20 -4.90 -4.78
C ALA A 13 72.16 -5.53 -3.83
N GLN A 14 72.39 -5.42 -2.52
CA GLN A 14 71.48 -5.91 -1.49
C GLN A 14 70.15 -5.14 -1.49
N ARG A 15 70.21 -3.81 -1.63
CA ARG A 15 69.03 -2.94 -1.75
C ARG A 15 68.20 -3.28 -3.00
N VAL A 16 68.86 -3.51 -4.14
CA VAL A 16 68.19 -3.93 -5.39
C VAL A 16 67.50 -5.28 -5.23
N ALA A 17 68.17 -6.28 -4.62
CA ALA A 17 67.57 -7.59 -4.41
C ALA A 17 66.34 -7.55 -3.48
N LYS A 18 66.35 -6.67 -2.47
CA LYS A 18 65.22 -6.47 -1.56
C LYS A 18 64.03 -5.80 -2.26
N LEU A 19 64.29 -4.79 -3.09
CA LEU A 19 63.27 -4.14 -3.90
C LEU A 19 62.67 -5.09 -4.94
N GLN A 20 63.51 -5.91 -5.58
CA GLN A 20 63.05 -6.90 -6.56
C GLN A 20 62.06 -7.89 -5.94
N LYS A 21 62.39 -8.46 -4.76
CA LYS A 21 61.48 -9.35 -4.03
C LYS A 21 60.15 -8.67 -3.66
N GLN A 22 60.19 -7.37 -3.35
CA GLN A 22 58.98 -6.62 -3.05
C GLN A 22 58.11 -6.43 -4.29
N VAL A 23 58.73 -6.12 -5.44
CA VAL A 23 58.04 -6.02 -6.74
C VAL A 23 57.40 -7.37 -7.11
N ASP A 24 58.13 -8.47 -6.96
CA ASP A 24 57.63 -9.82 -7.28
C ASP A 24 56.45 -10.21 -6.37
N GLY A 25 56.51 -9.83 -5.08
CA GLY A 25 55.42 -10.01 -4.13
C GLY A 25 54.18 -9.20 -4.49
N MET A 26 54.36 -7.92 -4.86
CA MET A 26 53.27 -7.06 -5.32
C MET A 26 52.64 -7.57 -6.62
N GLN A 27 53.45 -8.04 -7.58
CA GLN A 27 52.96 -8.63 -8.82
C GLN A 27 52.15 -9.91 -8.58
N SER A 28 52.60 -10.77 -7.67
CA SER A 28 51.84 -11.98 -7.31
C SER A 28 50.48 -11.62 -6.70
N GLN A 29 50.44 -10.62 -5.81
CA GLN A 29 49.20 -10.15 -5.21
C GLN A 29 48.24 -9.55 -6.24
N ILE A 30 48.73 -8.75 -7.18
CA ILE A 30 47.92 -8.19 -8.28
C ILE A 30 47.36 -9.31 -9.15
N THR A 31 48.18 -10.31 -9.46
CA THR A 31 47.78 -11.47 -10.28
C THR A 31 46.68 -12.28 -9.59
N GLU A 32 46.82 -12.53 -8.28
CA GLU A 32 45.82 -13.23 -7.49
C GLU A 32 44.50 -12.45 -7.40
N MET A 33 44.57 -11.14 -7.16
CA MET A 33 43.39 -10.27 -7.10
C MET A 33 42.64 -10.19 -8.45
N ASN A 34 43.35 -10.24 -9.56
CA ASN A 34 42.73 -10.31 -10.88
C ASN A 34 42.09 -11.68 -11.12
N ARG A 35 42.75 -12.77 -10.74
CA ARG A 35 42.17 -14.13 -10.84
C ARG A 35 40.91 -14.29 -10.00
N THR A 36 40.87 -13.72 -8.80
CA THR A 36 39.65 -13.75 -7.96
C THR A 36 38.54 -12.92 -8.59
N ARG A 37 38.84 -11.74 -9.14
CA ARG A 37 37.86 -10.91 -9.86
C ARG A 37 37.30 -11.58 -11.12
N GLU A 38 38.10 -12.38 -11.82
CA GLU A 38 37.65 -13.16 -12.99
C GLU A 38 36.84 -14.41 -12.59
N ALA A 39 37.18 -15.05 -11.46
CA ALA A 39 36.47 -16.23 -10.95
C ALA A 39 35.14 -15.89 -10.27
N THR A 40 35.04 -14.71 -9.65
CA THR A 40 33.77 -14.12 -9.20
C THR A 40 33.02 -13.64 -10.44
N GLY A 41 32.28 -14.54 -11.09
CA GLY A 41 31.52 -14.34 -12.33
C GLY A 41 30.36 -13.32 -12.25
N GLU A 42 30.55 -12.23 -11.51
CA GLU A 42 29.57 -11.20 -11.17
C GLU A 42 29.89 -9.85 -11.82
N ASN A 43 30.56 -9.83 -12.98
CA ASN A 43 30.44 -8.69 -13.89
C ASN A 43 29.51 -9.08 -15.04
N PRO A 44 28.18 -9.18 -14.83
CA PRO A 44 27.27 -9.13 -15.95
C PRO A 44 27.61 -7.84 -16.71
N ASN A 45 27.74 -7.94 -18.04
CA ASN A 45 28.07 -6.79 -18.86
C ASN A 45 27.08 -5.67 -18.52
N PRO A 46 27.52 -4.54 -17.95
CA PRO A 46 26.61 -3.49 -17.47
C PRO A 46 25.71 -2.97 -18.60
N SER A 47 26.16 -3.10 -19.85
CA SER A 47 25.34 -2.82 -21.04
C SER A 47 24.10 -3.71 -21.13
N SER A 48 24.19 -5.00 -20.79
CA SER A 48 23.07 -5.94 -20.84
C SER A 48 22.05 -5.65 -19.73
N GLU A 49 22.51 -5.27 -18.54
CA GLU A 49 21.63 -4.94 -17.42
C GLU A 49 20.90 -3.61 -17.66
N VAL A 50 21.62 -2.59 -18.16
CA VAL A 50 21.02 -1.32 -18.59
C VAL A 50 19.99 -1.54 -19.71
N GLN A 51 20.28 -2.43 -20.66
CA GLN A 51 19.34 -2.76 -21.73
C GLN A 51 18.09 -3.47 -21.21
N SER A 52 18.22 -4.43 -20.28
CA SER A 52 17.08 -5.10 -19.65
C SER A 52 16.23 -4.13 -18.82
N LEU A 53 16.86 -3.22 -18.07
CA LEU A 53 16.15 -2.20 -17.29
C LEU A 53 15.39 -1.23 -18.20
N LYS A 54 15.97 -0.85 -19.34
CA LYS A 54 15.30 -0.03 -20.34
C LYS A 54 14.05 -0.73 -20.89
N GLU A 55 14.17 -2.00 -21.27
CA GLU A 55 13.03 -2.78 -21.79
C GLU A 55 11.90 -2.91 -20.75
N LYS A 56 12.25 -3.18 -19.49
CA LYS A 56 11.28 -3.20 -18.38
C LYS A 56 10.59 -1.86 -18.19
N LEU A 57 11.35 -0.75 -18.28
CA LEU A 57 10.79 0.60 -18.16
C LEU A 57 9.79 0.88 -19.28
N ASP A 58 10.12 0.52 -20.52
CA ASP A 58 9.24 0.67 -21.68
C ASP A 58 7.94 -0.15 -21.50
N GLU A 59 8.04 -1.37 -20.98
CA GLU A 59 6.86 -2.20 -20.72
C GLU A 59 5.98 -1.64 -19.58
N HIS A 60 6.59 -1.17 -18.50
CA HIS A 60 5.85 -0.49 -17.42
C HIS A 60 5.17 0.79 -17.92
N SER A 61 5.82 1.54 -18.79
CA SER A 61 5.25 2.74 -19.41
C SER A 61 3.96 2.41 -20.19
N LYS A 62 4.00 1.35 -21.02
CA LYS A 62 2.81 0.88 -21.75
C LYS A 62 1.67 0.45 -20.83
N LYS A 63 1.98 -0.26 -19.74
CA LYS A 63 0.97 -0.68 -18.74
C LYS A 63 0.35 0.52 -18.04
N LEU A 64 1.13 1.54 -17.74
CA LEU A 64 0.65 2.79 -17.14
C LEU A 64 -0.30 3.54 -18.10
N GLU A 65 0.06 3.62 -19.37
CA GLU A 65 -0.77 4.26 -20.40
C GLU A 65 -2.12 3.56 -20.58
N GLN A 66 -2.12 2.23 -20.70
CA GLN A 66 -3.35 1.43 -20.72
C GLN A 66 -4.19 1.59 -19.45
N GLY A 67 -3.54 1.74 -18.30
CA GLY A 67 -4.21 2.01 -17.02
C GLY A 67 -4.91 3.37 -17.03
N ALA A 68 -4.27 4.40 -17.57
CA ALA A 68 -4.84 5.74 -17.69
C ALA A 68 -6.06 5.76 -18.62
N GLU A 69 -6.03 5.04 -19.74
CA GLU A 69 -7.16 4.91 -20.65
C GLU A 69 -8.37 4.25 -19.98
N LYS A 70 -8.16 3.11 -19.30
CA LYS A 70 -9.23 2.41 -18.56
C LYS A 70 -9.82 3.28 -17.45
N LEU A 71 -8.98 4.04 -16.75
CA LEU A 71 -9.43 4.94 -15.69
C LEU A 71 -10.28 6.07 -16.26
N SER A 72 -9.88 6.66 -17.39
CA SER A 72 -10.67 7.66 -18.11
C SER A 72 -12.03 7.10 -18.55
N GLN A 73 -12.05 5.88 -19.09
CA GLN A 73 -13.28 5.20 -19.46
C GLN A 73 -14.20 5.02 -18.25
N LEU A 74 -13.70 4.44 -17.16
CA LEU A 74 -14.50 4.23 -15.94
C LEU A 74 -15.02 5.54 -15.34
N GLN A 75 -14.23 6.61 -15.38
CA GLN A 75 -14.68 7.94 -14.95
C GLN A 75 -15.85 8.43 -15.80
N SER A 76 -15.76 8.29 -17.13
CA SER A 76 -16.85 8.69 -18.03
C SER A 76 -18.13 7.87 -17.76
N GLU A 77 -18.02 6.55 -17.60
CA GLU A 77 -19.16 5.70 -17.26
C GLU A 77 -19.77 6.06 -15.90
N ASN A 78 -18.93 6.34 -14.90
CA ASN A 78 -19.38 6.75 -13.56
C ASN A 78 -20.13 8.09 -13.59
N THR A 79 -19.69 9.05 -14.42
CA THR A 79 -20.41 10.33 -14.59
C THR A 79 -21.80 10.11 -15.18
N VAL A 80 -21.93 9.30 -16.23
CA VAL A 80 -23.22 8.97 -16.85
C VAL A 80 -24.16 8.28 -15.86
N LEU A 81 -23.65 7.32 -15.08
CA LEU A 81 -24.46 6.61 -14.07
C LEU A 81 -24.91 7.55 -12.94
N ARG A 82 -24.05 8.47 -12.51
CA ARG A 82 -24.42 9.49 -11.50
C ARG A 82 -25.56 10.37 -12.01
N ASP A 83 -25.48 10.83 -13.26
CA ASP A 83 -26.51 11.66 -13.88
C ASP A 83 -27.84 10.90 -14.02
N GLN A 84 -27.79 9.64 -14.44
CA GLN A 84 -28.97 8.78 -14.55
C GLN A 84 -29.64 8.54 -13.19
N ASN A 85 -28.85 8.28 -12.14
CA ASN A 85 -29.36 8.10 -10.79
C ASN A 85 -29.99 9.38 -10.24
N GLN A 86 -29.40 10.54 -10.52
CA GLN A 86 -29.97 11.83 -10.12
C GLN A 86 -31.30 12.10 -10.85
N ALA A 87 -31.38 11.82 -12.15
CA ALA A 87 -32.62 11.96 -12.92
C ALA A 87 -33.73 11.04 -12.37
N ARG A 88 -33.41 9.78 -12.07
CA ARG A 88 -34.35 8.81 -11.51
C ARG A 88 -34.88 9.23 -10.13
N SER A 89 -34.00 9.73 -9.27
CA SER A 89 -34.39 10.27 -7.95
C SER A 89 -35.38 11.43 -8.07
N ARG A 90 -35.14 12.37 -9.00
CA ARG A 90 -36.06 13.49 -9.28
C ARG A 90 -37.42 13.05 -9.84
N GLN A 91 -37.47 11.92 -10.54
CA GLN A 91 -38.71 11.35 -11.07
C GLN A 91 -39.54 10.67 -9.97
N ALA A 92 -38.86 10.00 -9.04
CA ALA A 92 -39.51 9.37 -7.87
C ALA A 92 -40.14 10.43 -6.93
N THR A 93 -39.50 11.58 -6.73
CA THR A 93 -40.05 12.65 -5.86
C THR A 93 -41.28 13.35 -6.44
N ARG A 94 -41.47 13.35 -7.77
CA ARG A 94 -42.71 13.83 -8.40
C ARG A 94 -43.90 12.89 -8.25
N SER A 95 -43.67 11.57 -8.17
CA SER A 95 -44.76 10.59 -8.01
C SER A 95 -45.33 10.55 -6.58
N VAL A 96 -44.61 11.03 -5.56
CA VAL A 96 -45.07 11.04 -4.16
C VAL A 96 -45.93 12.28 -3.84
N VAL A 97 -45.83 13.36 -4.62
CA VAL A 97 -46.49 14.65 -4.37
C VAL A 97 -47.90 14.76 -4.99
N SER A 98 -48.41 13.73 -5.65
CA SER A 98 -49.73 13.77 -6.32
C SER A 98 -50.82 12.95 -5.60
N THR A 99 -50.90 13.01 -4.26
CA THR A 99 -52.10 12.56 -3.52
C THR A 99 -52.54 13.61 -2.49
N PRO A 100 -53.74 14.21 -2.61
CA PRO A 100 -54.27 15.09 -1.58
C PRO A 100 -54.75 14.22 -0.41
N ARG A 101 -53.95 14.13 0.66
CA ARG A 101 -54.33 13.43 1.88
C ARG A 101 -55.24 14.32 2.72
N ALA A 102 -56.53 13.97 2.73
CA ALA A 102 -57.51 14.47 3.68
C ALA A 102 -57.12 14.10 5.13
N THR A 103 -57.21 15.12 5.98
CA THR A 103 -57.60 15.15 7.39
C THR A 103 -57.43 13.85 8.20
N HIS A 104 -56.43 13.83 9.09
CA HIS A 104 -56.71 13.47 10.48
C HIS A 104 -55.85 14.32 11.42
N LYS A 105 -56.56 14.97 12.34
CA LYS A 105 -56.04 15.60 13.56
C LYS A 105 -55.22 14.58 14.36
N GLY A 106 -54.07 15.03 14.83
CA GLY A 106 -53.27 14.35 15.83
C GLY A 106 -52.12 15.28 16.23
N ALA A 107 -52.43 16.23 17.10
CA ALA A 107 -51.42 16.94 17.91
C ALA A 107 -50.62 15.87 18.69
N GLU A 108 -49.33 15.98 18.96
CA GLU A 108 -48.59 17.11 19.50
C GLU A 108 -47.10 16.97 19.11
N ASN A 109 -46.47 18.11 18.83
CA ASN A 109 -45.04 18.31 18.98
C ASN A 109 -44.88 19.31 20.12
N PRO A 110 -43.90 19.11 21.02
CA PRO A 110 -42.98 20.22 21.18
C PRO A 110 -41.52 19.78 21.21
N GLN A 111 -40.77 20.42 20.32
CA GLN A 111 -39.65 21.28 20.67
C GLN A 111 -38.26 20.65 20.66
N VAL A 112 -37.60 20.94 19.53
CA VAL A 112 -36.18 21.23 19.36
C VAL A 112 -35.44 21.63 20.63
N HIS A 113 -34.34 20.92 20.93
CA HIS A 113 -33.16 21.54 21.52
C HIS A 113 -31.96 21.20 20.62
N ASN A 114 -31.50 22.23 19.91
CA ASN A 114 -30.13 22.28 19.41
C ASN A 114 -29.24 22.50 20.62
N LEU A 115 -28.22 21.66 20.85
CA LEU A 115 -27.04 22.09 21.60
C LEU A 115 -25.82 21.21 21.26
N GLU A 116 -24.85 21.89 20.64
CA GLU A 116 -23.43 21.55 20.43
C GLU A 116 -23.03 20.23 19.73
N GLU A 117 -22.50 20.40 18.51
CA GLU A 117 -21.37 19.62 18.02
C GLU A 117 -20.17 19.91 18.93
N SER A 118 -19.89 19.04 19.91
CA SER A 118 -18.61 19.06 20.61
C SER A 118 -17.53 18.48 19.70
N ASP A 119 -16.79 19.37 19.04
CA ASP A 119 -15.52 19.08 18.38
C ASP A 119 -14.45 18.86 19.45
N SER A 120 -14.41 17.65 20.03
CA SER A 120 -13.35 17.28 20.97
C SER A 120 -12.07 16.98 20.19
N GLU A 121 -11.20 17.97 20.09
CA GLU A 121 -9.77 17.74 19.86
C GLU A 121 -9.22 16.80 20.96
N PRO A 122 -8.40 15.79 20.63
CA PRO A 122 -7.79 14.96 21.65
C PRO A 122 -6.72 15.77 22.42
N GLU A 123 -7.05 16.07 23.67
CA GLU A 123 -6.10 16.50 24.71
C GLU A 123 -4.96 15.48 24.79
N SER A 124 -3.78 15.85 24.30
CA SER A 124 -2.56 15.03 24.40
C SER A 124 -2.01 15.18 25.82
N ASP A 125 -2.53 14.37 26.74
CA ASP A 125 -1.93 14.23 28.08
C ASP A 125 -0.49 13.76 27.96
N LYS A 126 0.41 14.61 28.44
CA LYS A 126 1.85 14.39 28.47
C LYS A 126 2.19 13.45 29.63
N GLU A 127 2.25 12.16 29.35
CA GLU A 127 2.94 11.23 30.24
C GLU A 127 4.42 11.10 29.83
N MET A 128 5.28 11.33 30.80
CA MET A 128 6.72 11.50 30.65
C MET A 128 7.40 10.20 30.15
N PRO A 129 8.32 10.25 29.17
CA PRO A 129 8.92 9.04 28.64
C PRO A 129 9.97 8.54 29.62
N GLU A 130 9.75 7.34 30.14
CA GLU A 130 10.75 6.60 30.87
C GLU A 130 11.96 6.39 29.96
N LYS A 131 13.13 6.71 30.52
CA LYS A 131 14.46 6.63 29.91
C LYS A 131 14.63 5.32 29.12
N ILE A 132 15.38 5.41 28.01
CA ILE A 132 15.94 4.32 27.16
C ILE A 132 15.14 4.08 25.85
N SER A 133 15.30 4.93 24.81
CA SER A 133 15.06 4.55 23.38
C SER A 133 15.29 5.68 22.34
N VAL A 134 16.11 6.70 22.63
CA VAL A 134 16.23 7.92 21.78
C VAL A 134 16.77 7.65 20.35
N THR A 135 17.42 6.52 20.10
CA THR A 135 17.92 6.15 18.76
C THR A 135 17.04 5.17 17.98
N GLU A 136 16.13 4.45 18.65
CA GLU A 136 15.22 3.52 17.98
C GLU A 136 13.98 4.25 17.42
N SER A 137 13.54 5.32 18.10
CA SER A 137 12.36 6.12 17.74
C SER A 137 12.40 6.67 16.30
N SER A 138 13.58 7.06 15.79
CA SER A 138 13.70 7.63 14.44
C SER A 138 13.62 6.58 13.33
N MET A 139 14.29 5.42 13.50
CA MET A 139 14.24 4.35 12.50
C MET A 139 12.89 3.63 12.53
N THR A 140 12.31 3.41 13.72
CA THR A 140 10.99 2.78 13.83
C THR A 140 9.91 3.67 13.24
N ALA A 141 9.90 4.98 13.53
CA ALA A 141 8.95 5.91 12.91
C ALA A 141 9.13 6.00 11.38
N TYR A 142 10.36 5.99 10.88
CA TYR A 142 10.62 5.97 9.43
C TYR A 142 10.12 4.67 8.77
N LEU A 143 10.34 3.51 9.39
CA LEU A 143 9.83 2.24 8.86
C LEU A 143 8.30 2.19 8.95
N GLU A 144 7.71 2.61 10.06
CA GLU A 144 6.27 2.64 10.28
C GLU A 144 5.55 3.57 9.30
N THR A 145 6.12 4.75 9.00
CA THR A 145 5.59 5.65 7.95
C THR A 145 5.69 5.01 6.56
N MET A 146 6.79 4.33 6.25
CA MET A 146 7.00 3.66 4.96
C MET A 146 6.16 2.38 4.79
N PHE A 147 5.79 1.70 5.88
CA PHE A 147 4.89 0.53 5.87
C PHE A 147 3.42 0.94 5.88
N SER A 148 3.02 1.92 6.69
CA SER A 148 1.64 2.42 6.75
C SER A 148 1.19 3.01 5.41
N LYS A 149 2.07 3.77 4.74
CA LYS A 149 1.77 4.33 3.41
C LYS A 149 1.56 3.23 2.36
N ARG A 150 2.35 2.16 2.40
CA ARG A 150 2.22 1.02 1.47
C ARG A 150 0.95 0.22 1.73
N PHE A 151 0.63 -0.04 3.00
CA PHE A 151 -0.58 -0.78 3.38
C PHE A 151 -1.86 0.02 3.11
N ALA A 152 -1.86 1.34 3.34
CA ALA A 152 -2.99 2.21 3.03
C ALA A 152 -3.31 2.25 1.53
N MET A 153 -2.28 2.34 0.68
CA MET A 153 -2.47 2.32 -0.78
C MET A 153 -2.90 0.93 -1.27
N GLN A 154 -2.33 -0.16 -0.74
CA GLN A 154 -2.74 -1.53 -1.07
C GLN A 154 -4.16 -1.83 -0.62
N SER A 155 -4.57 -1.39 0.57
CA SER A 155 -5.93 -1.58 1.09
C SER A 155 -6.98 -0.92 0.20
N ILE A 156 -6.74 0.30 -0.30
CA ILE A 156 -7.66 0.96 -1.23
C ILE A 156 -7.69 0.22 -2.59
N VAL A 157 -6.55 -0.26 -3.07
CA VAL A 157 -6.46 -1.00 -4.34
C VAL A 157 -7.13 -2.38 -4.27
N GLU A 158 -6.98 -3.10 -3.16
CA GLU A 158 -7.68 -4.38 -2.93
C GLU A 158 -9.19 -4.19 -2.72
N CYS A 159 -9.63 -3.12 -2.06
CA CYS A 159 -11.05 -2.76 -1.97
C CYS A 159 -11.68 -2.52 -3.35
N LEU A 160 -10.91 -1.98 -4.30
CA LEU A 160 -11.37 -1.75 -5.68
C LEU A 160 -11.45 -3.05 -6.49
N ALA A 161 -10.69 -4.09 -6.13
CA ALA A 161 -10.67 -5.40 -6.81
C ALA A 161 -11.87 -6.31 -6.45
N GLY A 162 -12.90 -5.79 -5.75
CA GLY A 162 -14.10 -6.52 -5.38
C GLY A 162 -13.89 -7.59 -4.31
N VAL A 163 -12.69 -7.67 -3.72
CA VAL A 163 -12.41 -8.51 -2.56
C VAL A 163 -12.94 -7.77 -1.34
N ALA A 164 -13.93 -8.35 -0.68
CA ALA A 164 -14.47 -7.80 0.55
C ALA A 164 -13.34 -7.64 1.58
N PRO A 165 -13.28 -6.52 2.32
CA PRO A 165 -12.26 -6.32 3.34
C PRO A 165 -12.21 -7.53 4.28
N PRO A 166 -11.01 -7.96 4.71
CA PRO A 166 -10.89 -8.99 5.73
C PRO A 166 -11.78 -8.61 6.91
N ILE A 167 -12.69 -9.51 7.30
CA ILE A 167 -13.61 -9.27 8.41
C ILE A 167 -12.76 -9.02 9.66
N CYS A 168 -12.64 -7.74 10.05
CA CYS A 168 -11.96 -7.37 11.27
C CYS A 168 -12.75 -7.97 12.43
N ARG A 169 -12.07 -8.71 13.31
CA ARG A 169 -12.70 -9.09 14.58
C ARG A 169 -13.05 -7.81 15.32
N SER A 170 -14.28 -7.74 15.80
CA SER A 170 -14.71 -6.64 16.64
C SER A 170 -13.83 -6.53 17.88
N LYS A 171 -13.79 -5.34 18.49
CA LYS A 171 -13.05 -5.12 19.75
C LYS A 171 -13.45 -6.20 20.78
N PRO A 172 -12.51 -6.68 21.62
CA PRO A 172 -12.87 -7.59 22.71
C PRO A 172 -14.03 -7.00 23.53
N ASN A 173 -15.08 -7.78 23.75
CA ASN A 173 -16.33 -7.38 24.41
C ASN A 173 -17.32 -6.55 23.55
N SER A 174 -17.28 -6.72 22.22
CA SER A 174 -18.29 -6.13 21.33
C SER A 174 -19.66 -6.79 21.50
N TYR A 175 -20.74 -6.05 21.27
CA TYR A 175 -22.11 -6.56 21.21
C TYR A 175 -22.26 -7.72 20.19
N ALA A 176 -21.40 -7.79 19.18
CA ALA A 176 -21.37 -8.88 18.21
C ALA A 176 -20.88 -10.22 18.79
N ASP A 177 -20.22 -10.22 19.96
CA ASP A 177 -19.68 -11.41 20.63
C ASP A 177 -20.66 -12.00 21.65
N THR A 178 -21.84 -11.40 21.87
CA THR A 178 -22.89 -12.06 22.66
C THR A 178 -23.51 -13.16 21.82
N PRO A 179 -23.36 -14.45 22.16
CA PRO A 179 -24.10 -15.49 21.48
C PRO A 179 -25.59 -15.20 21.65
N PHE A 180 -26.37 -15.31 20.58
CA PHE A 180 -27.83 -15.28 20.68
C PHE A 180 -28.25 -16.40 21.64
N VAL A 181 -28.61 -16.04 22.87
CA VAL A 181 -29.06 -16.99 23.91
C VAL A 181 -30.48 -17.47 23.61
N GLU A 182 -31.23 -16.72 22.81
CA GLU A 182 -32.56 -17.07 22.38
C GLU A 182 -32.50 -17.76 21.01
N GLY A 183 -32.78 -19.07 20.99
CA GLY A 183 -32.83 -19.84 19.75
C GLY A 183 -33.88 -19.25 18.82
N ILE A 184 -33.45 -18.69 17.69
CA ILE A 184 -34.33 -18.32 16.58
C ILE A 184 -35.04 -19.59 16.11
N ALA A 185 -36.29 -19.77 16.53
CA ALA A 185 -37.11 -20.88 16.08
C ALA A 185 -37.22 -20.81 14.56
N SER A 186 -36.76 -21.84 13.87
CA SER A 186 -36.89 -21.97 12.41
C SER A 186 -38.38 -22.02 12.04
N VAL A 187 -38.94 -20.88 11.61
CA VAL A 187 -40.27 -20.85 11.02
C VAL A 187 -40.16 -21.37 9.59
N GLU A 188 -40.91 -22.42 9.26
CA GLU A 188 -40.98 -22.99 7.92
C GLU A 188 -41.47 -21.92 6.93
N MET A 189 -40.63 -21.57 5.96
CA MET A 189 -40.99 -20.65 4.89
C MET A 189 -42.13 -21.24 4.05
N PRO A 190 -43.30 -20.58 3.92
CA PRO A 190 -44.42 -21.12 3.17
C PRO A 190 -44.06 -21.25 1.68
N ARG A 191 -43.78 -22.47 1.25
CA ARG A 191 -43.42 -22.78 -0.15
C ARG A 191 -44.65 -22.89 -1.05
N LYS A 192 -45.42 -21.82 -1.29
CA LYS A 192 -46.31 -21.73 -2.47
C LYS A 192 -46.66 -20.26 -2.76
N PHE A 193 -46.08 -19.65 -3.79
CA PHE A 193 -46.75 -18.54 -4.49
C PHE A 193 -47.51 -19.17 -5.66
N SER A 194 -48.81 -19.38 -5.51
CA SER A 194 -49.64 -19.84 -6.61
C SER A 194 -49.94 -18.63 -7.50
N SER A 195 -49.23 -18.49 -8.62
CA SER A 195 -49.55 -17.51 -9.65
C SER A 195 -50.83 -17.93 -10.35
N ARG A 196 -51.97 -17.43 -9.87
CA ARG A 196 -53.25 -17.56 -10.58
C ARG A 196 -53.22 -16.61 -11.78
N VAL A 197 -52.93 -17.15 -12.97
CA VAL A 197 -53.14 -16.46 -14.23
C VAL A 197 -54.65 -16.42 -14.47
N PRO A 198 -55.29 -15.24 -14.65
CA PRO A 198 -56.67 -15.19 -15.12
C PRO A 198 -56.69 -15.70 -16.56
N GLN A 199 -57.32 -16.84 -16.79
CA GLN A 199 -57.76 -17.20 -18.14
C GLN A 199 -58.91 -16.23 -18.47
N ASN A 200 -58.69 -15.37 -19.45
CA ASN A 200 -59.78 -14.63 -20.07
C ASN A 200 -60.51 -15.60 -20.99
N ASP A 201 -61.76 -15.88 -20.65
CA ASP A 201 -62.70 -16.63 -21.48
C ASP A 201 -62.96 -15.86 -22.78
N GLY A 202 -62.98 -16.58 -23.90
CA GLY A 202 -63.44 -16.11 -25.21
C GLY A 202 -64.86 -16.55 -25.49
#